data_AF-A0A523K5G4-F1
#
_entry.id   AF-A0A523K5G4-F1
#
_cell.length_a   1.000
_cell.length_b   1.000
_cell.length_c   1.000
_cell.angle_alpha   90.00
_cell.angle_beta   90.00
_cell.angle_gamma   90.00
#
_symmetry.space_group_name_H-M   'P 1'
#
loop_
_entity.id
_entity.type
_entity.pdbx_description
1 polymer ?
#
loop_
_entity_poly.entity_id
_entity_poly.type
_entity_poly.pdbx_seq_one_letter_code
_entity_poly.pdbx_strand_id
1 'polypeptide(L)'
;SHQQRVWMVSPTTFMAILNTARAVIKDEATREQVHIIQAHLGELAKDFTRFQDRMDKLSTHINQAKDDVDKVHISAAKITKRFEKIESVELEENQSDAIEHSKESGD
;
A
#
# COMPACT_ATOMS: atom_id res chain seq x y z
N SER A 1 3.90 -29.61 14.69
CA SER A 1 3.93 -28.23 14.18
C SER A 1 2.64 -27.55 14.62
N HIS A 2 2.69 -26.64 15.60
CA HIS A 2 1.50 -25.98 16.14
C HIS A 2 0.99 -24.92 15.15
N GLN A 3 -0.21 -25.10 14.62
CA GLN A 3 -0.92 -24.06 13.85
C GLN A 3 -1.23 -22.90 14.80
N GLN A 4 -0.47 -21.81 14.70
CA GLN A 4 -0.75 -20.61 15.49
C GLN A 4 -2.05 -19.97 14.98
N ARG A 5 -3.04 -19.88 15.86
CA ARG A 5 -4.32 -19.18 15.63
C ARG A 5 -4.05 -17.66 15.66
N VAL A 6 -3.41 -17.13 14.63
CA VAL A 6 -3.14 -15.70 14.47
C VAL A 6 -4.28 -15.08 13.66
N TRP A 7 -4.91 -14.05 14.22
CA TRP A 7 -6.00 -13.33 13.59
C TRP A 7 -5.49 -11.94 13.22
N MET A 8 -5.72 -11.50 11.98
CA MET A 8 -5.41 -10.14 11.56
C MET A 8 -6.41 -9.18 12.22
N VAL A 9 -5.93 -8.26 13.03
CA VAL A 9 -6.75 -7.26 13.74
C VAL A 9 -6.28 -5.86 13.36
N SER A 10 -7.22 -4.94 13.22
CA SER A 10 -6.89 -3.51 13.09
C SER A 10 -6.60 -2.90 14.46
N PRO A 11 -5.84 -1.78 14.54
CA PRO A 11 -5.64 -1.05 15.80
C PRO A 11 -6.97 -0.74 16.51
N THR A 12 -7.99 -0.35 15.73
CA THR A 12 -9.33 -0.03 16.24
C THR A 12 -10.03 -1.22 16.86
N THR A 13 -10.01 -2.38 16.19
CA THR A 13 -10.63 -3.62 16.70
C THR A 13 -9.95 -4.07 17.99
N PHE A 14 -8.63 -3.96 18.06
CA PHE A 14 -7.87 -4.33 19.25
C PHE A 14 -8.13 -3.38 20.44
N MET A 15 -8.20 -2.07 20.19
CA MET A 15 -8.53 -1.08 21.23
C MET A 15 -9.93 -1.30 21.81
N ALA A 16 -10.90 -1.69 20.99
CA ALA A 16 -12.24 -2.04 21.47
C ALA A 16 -12.22 -3.22 22.46
N ILE A 17 -11.45 -4.27 22.15
CA ILE A 17 -11.27 -5.44 23.02
C ILE A 17 -10.57 -5.02 24.33
N LEU A 18 -9.51 -4.21 24.26
CA LEU A 18 -8.77 -3.75 25.43
C LEU A 18 -9.65 -2.93 26.38
N ASN A 19 -10.45 -2.02 25.83
CA ASN A 19 -11.39 -1.21 26.62
C ASN A 19 -12.48 -2.07 27.28
N THR A 20 -12.96 -3.09 26.57
CA THR A 20 -13.95 -4.04 27.10
C THR A 20 -13.34 -4.84 28.26
N ALA A 21 -12.11 -5.34 28.11
CA ALA A 21 -11.39 -6.04 29.17
C ALA A 21 -11.18 -5.15 30.42
N ARG A 22 -10.75 -3.90 30.22
CA ARG A 22 -10.62 -2.92 31.31
C ARG A 22 -11.94 -2.67 32.05
N ALA A 23 -13.04 -2.58 31.32
CA ALA A 23 -14.36 -2.32 31.90
C ALA A 23 -14.83 -3.48 32.78
N VAL A 24 -14.62 -4.73 32.35
CA VAL A 24 -14.97 -5.95 33.11
C VAL A 24 -14.14 -6.08 34.39
N ILE A 25 -12.89 -5.61 34.39
CA ILE A 25 -11.95 -5.70 35.53
C ILE A 25 -12.17 -4.58 36.57
N LYS A 26 -13.12 -3.66 36.34
CA LYS A 26 -13.42 -2.56 37.27
C LYS A 26 -14.32 -2.98 38.45
N ASP A 27 -14.89 -4.18 38.42
CA ASP A 27 -15.92 -4.63 39.36
C ASP A 27 -15.35 -5.12 40.71
N GLU A 28 -16.09 -4.89 41.80
CA GLU A 28 -15.60 -4.84 43.19
C GLU A 28 -15.25 -6.19 43.84
N ALA A 29 -15.52 -7.32 43.17
CA ALA A 29 -15.40 -8.66 43.76
C ALA A 29 -13.96 -9.25 43.79
N THR A 30 -12.96 -8.62 43.16
CA THR A 30 -11.66 -9.27 42.86
C THR A 30 -10.44 -8.48 43.37
N ARG A 31 -10.47 -8.02 44.62
CA ARG A 31 -9.54 -6.98 45.15
C ARG A 31 -8.07 -7.36 45.37
N GLU A 32 -7.63 -8.61 45.18
CA GLU A 32 -6.28 -9.02 45.61
C GLU A 32 -5.19 -8.81 44.54
N GLN A 33 -5.51 -8.82 43.23
CA GLN A 33 -4.53 -8.58 42.14
C GLN A 33 -5.02 -7.68 41.00
N VAL A 34 -6.26 -7.19 41.05
CA VAL A 34 -6.85 -6.38 39.96
C VAL A 34 -6.10 -5.07 39.70
N HIS A 35 -5.57 -4.42 40.74
CA HIS A 35 -4.84 -3.16 40.57
C HIS A 35 -3.58 -3.32 39.70
N ILE A 36 -2.89 -4.45 39.79
CA ILE A 36 -1.71 -4.76 38.97
C ILE A 36 -2.13 -4.95 37.51
N ILE A 37 -3.20 -5.70 37.26
CA ILE A 37 -3.74 -5.92 35.91
C ILE A 37 -4.19 -4.60 35.28
N GLN A 38 -4.89 -3.74 36.03
CA GLN A 38 -5.31 -2.43 35.54
C GLN A 38 -4.13 -1.54 35.18
N ALA A 39 -3.06 -1.52 35.99
CA ALA A 39 -1.85 -0.78 35.69
C ALA A 39 -1.17 -1.28 34.40
N HIS A 40 -1.07 -2.61 34.23
CA HIS A 40 -0.51 -3.19 33.00
C HIS A 40 -1.38 -2.91 31.77
N LEU A 41 -2.70 -3.03 31.88
CA LEU A 41 -3.61 -2.64 30.80
C LEU A 41 -3.45 -1.14 30.49
N GLY A 42 -3.23 -0.33 31.54
CA GLY A 42 -2.78 1.07 31.54
C GLY A 42 -1.67 1.34 30.54
N GLU A 43 -0.50 0.78 30.83
CA GLU A 43 0.71 0.89 30.01
C GLU A 43 0.52 0.29 28.63
N LEU A 44 -0.17 -0.85 28.53
CA LEU A 44 -0.45 -1.50 27.25
C LEU A 44 -1.21 -0.57 26.30
N ALA A 45 -2.22 0.17 26.79
CA ALA A 45 -2.93 1.11 25.93
C ALA A 45 -2.02 2.23 25.40
N LYS A 46 -1.07 2.72 26.19
CA LYS A 46 -0.10 3.74 25.73
C LYS A 46 0.77 3.18 24.61
N ASP A 47 1.26 1.96 24.76
CA ASP A 47 2.03 1.28 23.71
C ASP A 47 1.21 1.06 22.45
N PHE A 48 -0.09 0.75 22.59
CA PHE A 48 -0.99 0.62 21.45
C PHE A 48 -1.29 1.94 20.75
N THR A 49 -1.39 3.07 21.47
CA THR A 49 -1.47 4.39 20.84
C THR A 49 -0.22 4.64 19.98
N ARG A 50 0.98 4.39 20.52
CA ARG A 50 2.23 4.55 19.77
C ARG A 50 2.33 3.60 18.56
N PHE A 51 1.81 2.38 18.71
CA PHE A 51 1.71 1.42 17.62
C PHE A 51 0.76 1.88 16.52
N GLN A 52 -0.42 2.41 16.90
CA GLN A 52 -1.39 2.96 15.97
C GLN A 52 -0.77 4.11 15.15
N ASP A 53 -0.11 5.07 15.81
CA ASP A 53 0.57 6.18 15.11
C ASP A 53 1.60 5.68 14.09
N ARG A 54 2.32 4.59 14.41
CA ARG A 54 3.29 3.98 13.49
C ARG A 54 2.61 3.27 12.33
N MET A 55 1.51 2.57 12.59
CA MET A 55 0.72 1.91 11.55
C MET A 55 0.07 2.91 10.59
N ASP A 56 -0.43 4.03 11.08
CA ASP A 56 -1.03 5.10 10.26
C ASP A 56 0.03 5.73 9.34
N LYS A 57 1.23 5.99 9.87
CA LYS A 57 2.38 6.45 9.07
C LYS A 57 2.77 5.43 8.01
N LEU A 58 2.84 4.15 8.36
CA LEU A 58 3.15 3.09 7.41
C LEU A 58 2.10 2.98 6.30
N SER A 59 0.82 3.04 6.65
CA SER A 59 -0.28 3.03 5.67
C SER A 59 -0.17 4.20 4.69
N THR A 60 0.15 5.39 5.20
CA THR A 60 0.39 6.58 4.38
C THR A 60 1.53 6.36 3.38
N HIS A 61 2.66 5.80 3.83
CA HIS A 61 3.79 5.50 2.94
C HIS A 61 3.47 4.43 1.89
N ILE A 62 2.69 3.41 2.25
CA ILE A 62 2.26 2.37 1.30
C ILE A 62 1.36 2.98 0.22
N ASN A 63 0.42 3.85 0.60
CA ASN A 63 -0.44 4.53 -0.36
C ASN A 63 0.37 5.43 -1.29
N GLN A 64 1.33 6.18 -0.75
CA GLN A 64 2.23 7.01 -1.56
C GLN A 64 3.03 6.15 -2.56
N ALA A 65 3.61 5.03 -2.12
CA ALA A 65 4.34 4.14 -3.00
C ALA A 65 3.45 3.55 -4.11
N LYS A 66 2.19 3.22 -3.79
CA LYS A 66 1.20 2.78 -4.77
C LYS A 66 0.93 3.86 -5.81
N ASP A 67 0.65 5.08 -5.39
CA ASP A 67 0.38 6.20 -6.29
C ASP A 67 1.58 6.48 -7.21
N ASP A 68 2.80 6.35 -6.69
CA ASP A 68 4.01 6.54 -7.47
C ASP A 68 4.24 5.41 -8.49
N VAL A 69 3.92 4.16 -8.14
CA VAL A 69 3.89 3.03 -9.09
C VAL A 69 2.90 3.30 -10.22
N ASP A 70 1.69 3.80 -9.91
CA ASP A 70 0.68 4.12 -10.91
C ASP A 70 1.15 5.24 -11.86
N LYS A 71 1.80 6.29 -11.34
CA LYS A 71 2.38 7.36 -12.18
C LYS A 71 3.50 6.85 -13.09
N VAL A 72 4.37 5.98 -12.58
CA VAL A 72 5.43 5.35 -13.38
C VAL A 72 4.82 4.50 -14.48
N HIS A 73 3.78 3.72 -14.18
CA HIS A 73 3.08 2.92 -15.18
C HIS A 73 2.47 3.78 -16.29
N ILE A 74 1.80 4.88 -15.94
CA ILE A 74 1.25 5.85 -16.91
C ILE A 74 2.37 6.42 -17.79
N SER A 75 3.49 6.80 -17.18
CA SER A 75 4.63 7.39 -17.89
C SER A 75 5.25 6.38 -18.85
N ALA A 76 5.45 5.13 -18.41
CA ALA A 76 5.94 4.04 -19.25
C ALA A 76 5.00 3.79 -20.44
N ALA A 77 3.69 3.69 -20.21
CA ALA A 77 2.72 3.49 -21.28
C ALA A 77 2.73 4.63 -22.32
N LYS A 78 2.91 5.89 -21.87
CA LYS A 78 3.06 7.04 -22.77
C LYS A 78 4.35 6.97 -23.58
N ILE A 79 5.46 6.55 -22.97
CA ILE A 79 6.75 6.38 -23.65
C ILE A 79 6.63 5.29 -24.73
N THR A 80 6.08 4.13 -24.39
CA THR A 80 5.84 3.03 -25.34
C THR A 80 5.03 3.50 -26.54
N LYS A 81 3.88 4.16 -26.32
CA LYS A 81 3.05 4.70 -27.41
C LYS A 81 3.79 5.72 -28.29
N ARG A 82 4.71 6.50 -27.72
CA ARG A 82 5.53 7.45 -28.51
C ARG A 82 6.55 6.71 -29.36
N PHE A 83 7.20 5.68 -28.83
CA PHE A 83 8.12 4.85 -29.61
C PHE A 83 7.41 4.12 -30.75
N GLU A 84 6.26 3.50 -30.49
CA GLU A 84 5.44 2.86 -31.53
C GLU A 84 5.08 3.84 -32.65
N LYS A 85 4.75 5.10 -32.30
CA LYS A 85 4.46 6.13 -33.29
C LYS A 85 5.69 6.54 -34.10
N ILE A 86 6.85 6.69 -33.46
CA ILE A 86 8.11 7.02 -34.15
C ILE A 86 8.47 5.91 -35.13
N GLU A 87 8.45 4.66 -34.68
CA GLU A 87 8.69 3.49 -35.53
C GLU A 87 7.72 3.45 -36.72
N SER A 88 6.42 3.71 -36.50
CA SER A 88 5.45 3.75 -37.61
C SER A 88 5.74 4.86 -38.64
N VAL A 89 6.19 6.04 -38.19
CA VAL A 89 6.50 7.17 -39.08
C VAL A 89 7.78 6.89 -39.88
N GLU A 90 8.82 6.34 -39.24
CA GLU A 90 10.05 5.92 -39.92
C GLU A 90 9.77 4.83 -40.98
N LEU A 91 8.85 3.91 -40.72
CA LEU A 91 8.43 2.89 -41.69
C LEU A 91 7.63 3.48 -42.87
N GLU A 92 6.84 4.52 -42.64
CA GLU A 92 6.11 5.24 -43.69
C GLU A 92 7.09 6.06 -44.57
N GLU A 93 8.01 6.82 -43.96
CA GLU A 93 9.03 7.61 -44.70
C GLU A 93 9.89 6.72 -45.61
N ASN A 94 10.40 5.59 -45.09
CA ASN A 94 11.19 4.64 -45.87
C ASN A 94 10.40 4.02 -47.05
N GLN A 95 9.08 3.83 -46.91
CA GLN A 95 8.23 3.35 -48.00
C GLN A 95 8.01 4.42 -49.07
N SER A 96 7.79 5.67 -48.68
CA SER A 96 7.69 6.78 -49.64
C SER A 96 8.98 6.98 -50.44
N ASP A 97 10.14 6.94 -49.78
CA ASP A 97 11.44 7.11 -50.44
C ASP A 97 11.74 5.98 -51.44
N ALA A 98 11.36 4.74 -51.11
CA ALA A 98 11.49 3.59 -52.02
C ALA A 98 10.54 3.67 -53.24
N ILE A 99 9.36 4.29 -53.07
CA ILE A 99 8.39 4.49 -54.16
C ILE A 99 8.83 5.64 -55.09
N GLU A 100 9.48 6.69 -54.57
CA GLU A 100 10.03 7.76 -55.40
C GLU A 100 11.25 7.30 -56.22
N HIS A 101 12.18 6.55 -55.61
CA HIS A 101 13.36 6.03 -56.32
C HIS A 101 13.02 5.03 -57.44
N SER A 102 11.92 4.29 -57.31
CA SER A 102 11.47 3.35 -58.36
C SER A 102 10.77 4.02 -59.54
N LYS A 103 10.30 5.28 -59.39
CA LYS A 103 9.70 6.06 -60.48
C LYS A 103 10.74 6.80 -61.33
N GLU A 104 11.87 7.22 -60.76
CA GLU A 104 12.95 7.91 -61.51
C GLU A 104 13.81 6.97 -62.37
N SER A 105 13.82 5.67 -62.10
CA SER A 105 14.63 4.69 -62.84
C SER A 105 13.90 4.04 -64.03
N GLY A 106 12.69 4.50 -64.35
CA GLY A 106 11.77 3.87 -65.31
C GLY A 106 11.37 4.71 -66.53
N ASP A 107 12.00 5.86 -66.76
CA ASP A 107 11.88 6.67 -68.00
C ASP A 107 13.20 6.64 -68.79
#